data_AF-A0A7J4IDI0-F1
#
_entry.id   AF-A0A7J4IDI0-F1
#
_cell.length_a   1.000
_cell.length_b   1.000
_cell.length_c   1.000
_cell.angle_alpha   90.00
_cell.angle_beta   90.00
_cell.angle_gamma   90.00
#
_symmetry.space_group_name_H-M   'P 1'
#
loop_
_entity.id
_entity.type
_entity.pdbx_description
1 polymer ?
#
loop_
_entity_poly.entity_id
_entity_poly.type
_entity_poly.pdbx_seq_one_letter_code
_entity_poly.pdbx_strand_id
1 'polypeptide(L)'
;MLETADVTRQFIETIIDIIGRKTSQEYAVITIQNLLKRIQLKYSFLRDVQIKNSRSLELEGIVSVNDSLNDIPPKDVGRALKELVAKIMGSLGKTAGFFFIRETREKIGIECDRILLKEMDVDLTLMQSTIIIESKSINVLEIQKSDVIRRFIKVLIEAVEKQTSKSFALSSLQQNINKLNPQHPFLSSIIINDVRYTLGSEEIVVQENINSIDNLDLGRAITSILFETDKTLIDLGRNSIAGEIKTHLTYEYLSMLKEMGVTITSQGIGFTAVFTHVIKTMIDIIGQSSSENYAILIVNSFLRKIETKFDFLRLIHIEPSTKLDEMYHIIIGGNIDGISETDARRAIQQLLETIIQSLGENISNEFIQNFKNSLEKKYLVKIEEMGVNFHMIELHESMLTKTE
;
A
#
# COMPACT_ATOMS: atom_id res chain seq x y z
N MET A 1 -14.10 10.36 42.34
CA MET A 1 -14.22 11.11 41.08
C MET A 1 -12.88 11.76 40.90
N LEU A 2 -12.14 11.43 39.86
CA LEU A 2 -10.82 12.03 39.62
C LEU A 2 -10.97 13.54 39.43
N GLU A 3 -10.14 14.33 40.09
CA GLU A 3 -10.12 15.78 39.92
C GLU A 3 -9.16 16.19 38.78
N THR A 4 -9.19 17.46 38.37
CA THR A 4 -8.36 17.98 37.27
C THR A 4 -6.87 17.71 37.48
N ALA A 5 -6.38 17.83 38.72
CA ALA A 5 -5.01 17.53 39.10
C ALA A 5 -4.65 16.06 38.90
N ASP A 6 -5.54 15.14 39.27
CA ASP A 6 -5.34 13.69 39.12
C ASP A 6 -5.31 13.27 37.65
N VAL A 7 -6.28 13.77 36.87
CA VAL A 7 -6.36 13.51 35.43
C VAL A 7 -5.12 14.04 34.72
N THR A 8 -4.65 15.23 35.08
CA THR A 8 -3.43 15.83 34.52
C THR A 8 -2.19 15.00 34.87
N ARG A 9 -2.09 14.54 36.12
CA ARG A 9 -0.98 13.67 36.58
C ARG A 9 -0.94 12.38 35.76
N GLN A 10 -2.05 11.66 35.72
CA GLN A 10 -2.19 10.39 35.01
C GLN A 10 -1.93 10.54 33.51
N PHE A 11 -2.39 11.64 32.90
CA PHE A 11 -2.16 11.94 31.49
C PHE A 11 -0.67 12.09 31.16
N ILE A 12 0.05 12.87 31.97
CA ILE A 12 1.48 13.13 31.75
C ILE A 12 2.32 11.87 32.03
N GLU A 13 1.98 11.11 33.08
CA GLU A 13 2.62 9.81 33.37
C GLU A 13 2.45 8.82 32.21
N THR A 14 1.23 8.74 31.66
CA THR A 14 0.93 7.89 30.49
C THR A 14 1.80 8.28 29.29
N ILE A 15 1.94 9.58 29.01
CA ILE A 15 2.79 10.07 27.93
C ILE A 15 4.26 9.72 28.16
N ILE A 16 4.77 9.92 29.37
CA ILE A 16 6.16 9.60 29.73
C ILE A 16 6.41 8.10 29.56
N ASP A 17 5.52 7.23 30.02
CA ASP A 17 5.64 5.78 29.83
C ASP A 17 5.71 5.39 28.35
N ILE A 18 4.83 5.96 27.52
CA ILE A 18 4.77 5.64 26.08
C ILE A 18 6.06 6.05 25.38
N ILE A 19 6.57 7.26 25.64
CA ILE A 19 7.81 7.74 25.03
C ILE A 19 9.01 6.96 25.59
N GLY A 20 9.02 6.69 26.89
CA GLY A 20 10.10 5.99 27.58
C GLY A 20 10.30 4.57 27.07
N ARG A 21 9.22 3.85 26.74
CA ARG A 21 9.30 2.51 26.13
C ARG A 21 9.92 2.49 24.73
N LYS A 22 9.84 3.58 23.98
CA LYS A 22 10.37 3.68 22.60
C LYS A 22 11.75 4.31 22.53
N THR A 23 12.21 4.93 23.62
CA THR A 23 13.48 5.64 23.71
C THR A 23 14.22 5.21 24.99
N SER A 24 14.31 6.10 25.98
CA SER A 24 14.67 5.78 27.36
C SER A 24 13.79 6.61 28.31
N GLN A 25 13.55 6.11 29.52
CA GLN A 25 12.75 6.83 30.52
C GLN A 25 13.35 8.20 30.87
N GLU A 26 14.69 8.29 30.99
CA GLU A 26 15.39 9.55 31.23
C GLU A 26 15.18 10.55 30.07
N TYR A 27 15.27 10.07 28.83
CA TYR A 27 15.01 10.90 27.65
C TYR A 27 13.56 11.40 27.60
N ALA A 28 12.59 10.53 27.92
CA ALA A 28 11.18 10.88 27.97
C ALA A 28 10.90 11.96 29.02
N VAL A 29 11.41 11.79 30.24
CA VAL A 29 11.28 12.75 31.34
C VAL A 29 11.85 14.12 30.95
N ILE A 30 13.08 14.16 30.44
CA ILE A 30 13.73 15.42 30.03
C ILE A 30 12.95 16.10 28.90
N THR A 31 12.47 15.32 27.93
CA THR A 31 11.71 15.84 26.78
C THR A 31 10.40 16.47 27.23
N ILE A 32 9.62 15.76 28.05
CA ILE A 32 8.34 16.27 28.54
C ILE A 32 8.53 17.46 29.49
N GLN A 33 9.54 17.44 30.37
CA GLN A 33 9.88 18.60 31.20
C GLN A 33 10.18 19.84 30.36
N ASN A 34 10.98 19.69 29.29
CA ASN A 34 11.32 20.80 28.40
C ASN A 34 10.10 21.32 27.63
N LEU A 35 9.20 20.44 27.21
CA LEU A 35 7.96 20.82 26.55
C LEU A 35 7.02 21.56 27.52
N LEU A 36 6.82 21.05 28.74
CA LEU A 36 6.03 21.71 29.77
C LEU A 36 6.58 23.11 30.09
N LYS A 37 7.90 23.27 30.25
CA LYS A 37 8.53 24.59 30.46
C LYS A 37 8.26 25.57 29.31
N ARG A 38 8.22 25.10 28.06
CA ARG A 38 7.89 25.94 26.89
C ARG A 38 6.41 26.34 26.90
N ILE A 39 5.51 25.41 27.22
CA ILE A 39 4.06 25.65 27.26
C ILE A 39 3.68 26.53 28.46
N GLN A 40 4.44 26.45 29.56
CA GLN A 40 4.28 27.27 30.77
C GLN A 40 4.38 28.78 30.50
N LEU A 41 5.07 29.19 29.42
CA LEU A 41 5.12 30.59 28.99
C LEU A 41 3.72 31.14 28.65
N LYS A 42 2.82 30.26 28.19
CA LYS A 42 1.44 30.58 27.81
C LYS A 42 0.42 30.17 28.88
N TYR A 43 0.71 29.12 29.64
CA TYR A 43 -0.17 28.61 30.70
C TYR A 43 0.60 28.55 32.02
N SER A 44 0.54 29.63 32.80
CA SER A 44 1.35 29.79 34.02
C SER A 44 1.09 28.75 35.09
N PHE A 45 -0.13 28.19 35.14
CA PHE A 45 -0.52 27.13 36.08
C PHE A 45 0.23 25.81 35.86
N LEU A 46 0.90 25.61 34.71
CA LEU A 46 1.76 24.43 34.52
C LEU A 46 3.01 24.43 35.42
N ARG A 47 3.31 25.54 36.10
CA ARG A 47 4.31 25.59 37.18
C ARG A 47 4.02 24.59 38.30
N ASP A 48 2.74 24.25 38.45
CA ASP A 48 2.24 23.35 39.49
C ASP A 48 2.40 21.87 39.11
N VAL A 49 2.95 21.58 37.92
CA VAL A 49 3.31 20.24 37.44
C VAL A 49 4.81 20.05 37.54
N GLN A 50 5.25 19.15 38.41
CA GLN A 50 6.65 18.79 38.60
C GLN A 50 6.90 17.35 38.19
N ILE A 51 7.91 17.13 37.35
CA ILE A 51 8.35 15.77 36.99
C ILE A 51 9.63 15.51 37.77
N LYS A 52 9.64 14.49 38.63
CA LYS A 52 10.81 14.13 39.44
C LYS A 52 11.84 13.43 38.56
N ASN A 53 13.12 13.78 38.76
CA ASN A 53 14.24 13.05 38.16
C ASN A 53 14.51 11.81 39.02
N SER A 54 13.91 10.67 38.68
CA SER A 54 14.18 9.42 39.39
C SER A 54 15.31 8.65 38.70
N ARG A 55 16.50 8.71 39.29
CA ARG A 55 17.57 7.72 39.03
C ARG A 55 17.24 6.32 39.59
N SER A 56 16.04 6.12 40.15
CA SER A 56 15.59 4.89 40.78
C SER A 56 14.17 4.56 40.35
N LEU A 57 14.01 3.40 39.72
CA LEU A 57 12.77 2.83 39.20
C LEU A 57 11.68 2.70 40.27
N GLU A 58 10.54 3.33 40.02
CA GLU A 58 9.16 2.81 40.08
C GLU A 58 8.28 3.85 39.33
N LEU A 59 7.32 3.41 38.51
CA LEU A 59 6.51 4.30 37.65
C LEU A 59 5.55 5.20 38.45
N GLU A 60 5.25 4.84 39.70
CA GLU A 60 4.34 5.61 40.56
C GLU A 60 5.05 6.86 41.11
N GLY A 61 4.46 8.03 40.86
CA GLY A 61 4.89 9.28 41.48
C GLY A 61 6.04 10.00 40.77
N ILE A 62 6.27 9.69 39.48
CA ILE A 62 7.18 10.44 38.61
C ILE A 62 6.65 11.86 38.35
N VAL A 63 5.32 12.02 38.29
CA VAL A 63 4.68 13.32 38.12
C VAL A 63 3.96 13.72 39.41
N SER A 64 4.27 14.91 39.90
CA SER A 64 3.56 15.57 41.00
C SER A 64 2.80 16.75 40.42
N VAL A 65 1.50 16.82 40.71
CA VAL A 65 0.61 17.92 40.30
C VAL A 65 -0.01 18.47 41.58
N ASN A 66 0.11 19.77 41.80
CA ASN A 66 -0.50 20.46 42.94
C ASN A 66 -2.03 20.52 42.79
N ASP A 67 -2.73 20.35 43.90
CA ASP A 67 -4.20 20.42 43.95
C ASP A 67 -4.74 21.82 43.60
N SER A 68 -3.90 22.86 43.61
CA SER A 68 -4.24 24.18 43.05
C SER A 68 -4.69 24.14 41.59
N LEU A 69 -4.33 23.08 40.85
CA LEU A 69 -4.81 22.88 39.48
C LEU A 69 -6.33 22.63 39.42
N ASN A 70 -6.94 22.16 40.51
CA ASN A 70 -8.37 21.93 40.60
C ASN A 70 -9.20 23.23 40.60
N ASP A 71 -8.58 24.35 41.00
CA ASP A 71 -9.22 25.67 40.97
C ASP A 71 -9.20 26.31 39.57
N ILE A 72 -8.44 25.73 38.63
CA ILE A 72 -8.35 26.21 37.24
C ILE A 72 -9.51 25.62 36.44
N PRO A 73 -10.18 26.42 35.58
CA PRO A 73 -11.21 25.90 34.68
C PRO A 73 -10.69 24.67 33.90
N PRO A 74 -11.35 23.50 33.98
CA PRO A 74 -10.85 22.26 33.38
C PRO A 74 -10.54 22.37 31.88
N LYS A 75 -11.30 23.20 31.15
CA LYS A 75 -11.08 23.47 29.72
C LYS A 75 -9.79 24.22 29.43
N ASP A 76 -9.32 25.09 30.33
CA ASP A 76 -8.06 25.80 30.15
C ASP A 76 -6.87 24.86 30.39
N VAL A 77 -6.98 23.97 31.39
CA VAL A 77 -6.03 22.87 31.59
C VAL A 77 -6.02 21.93 30.37
N GLY A 78 -7.20 21.57 29.86
CA GLY A 78 -7.32 20.78 28.65
C GLY A 78 -6.70 21.42 27.41
N ARG A 79 -6.78 22.75 27.25
CA ARG A 79 -6.10 23.49 26.17
C ARG A 79 -4.58 23.34 26.27
N ALA A 80 -4.03 23.38 27.48
CA ALA A 80 -2.61 23.16 27.71
C ALA A 80 -2.20 21.71 27.38
N LEU A 81 -3.01 20.72 27.75
CA LEU A 81 -2.78 19.31 27.41
C LEU A 81 -2.84 19.04 25.90
N LYS A 82 -3.81 19.63 25.19
CA LYS A 82 -3.87 19.57 23.71
C LYS A 82 -2.60 20.13 23.08
N GLU A 83 -2.11 21.26 23.58
CA GLU A 83 -0.88 21.88 23.07
C GLU A 83 0.35 21.03 23.35
N LEU A 84 0.41 20.35 24.51
CA LEU A 84 1.45 19.38 24.82
C LEU A 84 1.44 18.21 23.82
N VAL A 85 0.28 17.59 23.60
CA VAL A 85 0.12 16.50 22.63
C VAL A 85 0.52 16.95 21.22
N ALA A 86 0.06 18.12 20.77
CA ALA A 86 0.39 18.66 19.46
C ALA A 86 1.90 18.86 19.28
N LYS A 87 2.61 19.37 20.30
CA LYS A 87 4.07 19.53 20.26
C LYS A 87 4.80 18.19 20.25
N ILE A 88 4.34 17.21 21.02
CA ILE A 88 4.89 15.85 21.01
C ILE A 88 4.73 15.23 19.63
N MET A 89 3.52 15.27 19.08
CA MET A 89 3.23 14.78 17.73
C MET A 89 4.11 15.43 16.66
N GLY A 90 4.25 16.77 16.72
CA GLY A 90 5.10 17.50 15.79
C GLY A 90 6.57 17.07 15.84
N SER A 91 7.03 16.56 16.98
CA SER A 91 8.40 16.05 17.15
C SER A 91 8.59 14.58 16.74
N LEU A 92 7.53 13.76 16.78
CA LEU A 92 7.60 12.33 16.46
C LEU A 92 7.42 12.02 14.95
N GLY A 93 6.93 12.99 14.17
CA GLY A 93 6.60 12.78 12.76
C GLY A 93 5.24 12.08 12.56
N LYS A 94 4.67 12.17 11.34
CA LYS A 94 3.26 11.83 11.05
C LYS A 94 2.85 10.41 11.45
N THR A 95 3.66 9.40 11.09
CA THR A 95 3.37 7.98 11.37
C THR A 95 3.48 7.64 12.86
N ALA A 96 4.54 8.11 13.54
CA ALA A 96 4.73 7.83 14.96
C ALA A 96 3.75 8.63 15.83
N GLY A 97 3.37 9.83 15.42
CA GLY A 97 2.32 10.63 16.06
C GLY A 97 0.95 9.95 16.04
N PHE A 98 0.58 9.28 14.92
CA PHE A 98 -0.65 8.51 14.83
C PHE A 98 -0.69 7.35 15.85
N PHE A 99 0.38 6.54 15.90
CA PHE A 99 0.46 5.43 16.85
C PHE A 99 0.56 5.90 18.30
N PHE A 100 1.17 7.07 18.54
CA PHE A 100 1.27 7.67 19.87
C PHE A 100 -0.10 8.00 20.46
N ILE A 101 -1.02 8.64 19.72
CA ILE A 101 -2.36 8.95 20.25
C ILE A 101 -3.15 7.66 20.52
N ARG A 102 -3.10 6.68 19.60
CA ARG A 102 -3.78 5.40 19.80
C ARG A 102 -3.33 4.73 21.09
N GLU A 103 -2.03 4.65 21.29
CA GLU A 103 -1.42 4.02 22.45
C GLU A 103 -1.70 4.81 23.75
N THR A 104 -1.82 6.13 23.67
CA THR A 104 -2.23 6.99 24.81
C THR A 104 -3.66 6.66 25.24
N ARG A 105 -4.59 6.54 24.29
CA ARG A 105 -5.99 6.17 24.58
C ARG A 105 -6.12 4.79 25.20
N GLU A 106 -5.35 3.83 24.69
CA GLU A 106 -5.36 2.45 25.19
C GLU A 106 -4.84 2.35 26.64
N LYS A 107 -3.90 3.22 27.03
CA LYS A 107 -3.24 3.15 28.34
C LYS A 107 -3.82 4.06 29.41
N ILE A 108 -4.45 5.17 29.03
CA ILE A 108 -4.85 6.19 30.00
C ILE A 108 -6.04 5.78 30.88
N GLY A 109 -6.78 4.75 30.49
CA GLY A 109 -7.91 4.23 31.24
C GLY A 109 -9.22 5.00 30.98
N ILE A 110 -10.34 4.27 31.09
CA ILE A 110 -11.67 4.73 30.66
C ILE A 110 -12.13 5.96 31.45
N GLU A 111 -11.86 6.01 32.76
CA GLU A 111 -12.31 7.14 33.60
C GLU A 111 -11.59 8.45 33.25
N CYS A 112 -10.27 8.37 33.01
CA CYS A 112 -9.45 9.52 32.62
C CYS A 112 -9.80 10.00 31.21
N ASP A 113 -9.95 9.09 30.23
CA ASP A 113 -10.40 9.40 28.86
C ASP A 113 -11.76 10.11 28.85
N ARG A 114 -12.70 9.67 29.71
CA ARG A 114 -14.01 10.29 29.85
C ARG A 114 -13.94 11.73 30.36
N ILE A 115 -13.11 12.01 31.38
CA ILE A 115 -12.97 13.36 31.96
C ILE A 115 -12.23 14.28 30.99
N LEU A 116 -11.18 13.78 30.35
CA LEU A 116 -10.47 14.48 29.27
C LEU A 116 -11.46 14.95 28.20
N LEU A 117 -12.31 14.06 27.70
CA LEU A 117 -13.29 14.38 26.67
C LEU A 117 -14.39 15.33 27.16
N LYS A 118 -15.05 15.01 28.29
CA LYS A 118 -16.29 15.69 28.69
C LYS A 118 -16.07 17.00 29.45
N GLU A 119 -15.01 17.08 30.24
CA GLU A 119 -14.79 18.19 31.19
C GLU A 119 -13.64 19.09 30.72
N MET A 120 -12.57 18.48 30.19
CA MET A 120 -11.38 19.20 29.73
C MET A 120 -11.38 19.48 28.22
N ASP A 121 -12.39 19.02 27.47
CA ASP A 121 -12.51 19.17 26.01
C ASP A 121 -11.38 18.49 25.20
N VAL A 122 -10.56 17.63 25.81
CA VAL A 122 -9.46 16.89 25.15
C VAL A 122 -9.98 15.62 24.48
N ASP A 123 -10.38 15.74 23.21
CA ASP A 123 -10.79 14.59 22.41
C ASP A 123 -9.59 13.98 21.66
N LEU A 124 -9.01 12.92 22.24
CA LEU A 124 -7.93 12.16 21.62
C LEU A 124 -8.36 11.46 20.32
N THR A 125 -9.64 11.12 20.16
CA THR A 125 -10.17 10.52 18.92
C THR A 125 -10.21 11.54 17.80
N LEU A 126 -10.71 12.74 18.10
CA LEU A 126 -10.70 13.85 17.15
C LEU A 126 -9.27 14.24 16.79
N MET A 127 -8.36 14.35 17.76
CA MET A 127 -6.95 14.64 17.47
C MET A 127 -6.31 13.58 16.58
N GLN A 128 -6.58 12.29 16.82
CA GLN A 128 -6.14 11.20 15.94
C GLN A 128 -6.73 11.31 14.53
N SER A 129 -8.01 11.65 14.43
CA SER A 129 -8.72 11.80 13.16
C SER A 129 -8.22 13.01 12.38
N THR A 130 -7.93 14.12 13.06
CA THR A 130 -7.28 15.30 12.47
C THR A 130 -5.92 14.93 11.91
N ILE A 131 -5.10 14.10 12.58
CA ILE A 131 -3.86 13.60 11.99
C ILE A 131 -4.13 12.75 10.76
N ILE A 132 -5.11 11.84 10.79
CA ILE A 132 -5.47 11.05 9.61
C ILE A 132 -5.87 11.97 8.46
N ILE A 133 -6.61 13.04 8.74
CA ILE A 133 -7.04 14.02 7.73
C ILE A 133 -5.84 14.84 7.27
N GLU A 134 -5.00 15.37 8.15
CA GLU A 134 -3.78 16.12 7.86
C GLU A 134 -2.69 15.28 7.16
N SER A 135 -2.67 13.97 7.42
CA SER A 135 -1.78 13.01 6.76
C SER A 135 -2.35 12.49 5.44
N LYS A 136 -3.68 12.45 5.28
CA LYS A 136 -4.35 12.20 3.98
C LYS A 136 -4.46 13.46 3.12
N SER A 137 -4.38 14.65 3.72
CA SER A 137 -4.12 15.91 3.05
C SER A 137 -2.61 16.14 2.99
N ILE A 138 -1.88 15.16 2.45
CA ILE A 138 -0.69 15.51 1.69
C ILE A 138 -1.23 16.36 0.54
N ASN A 139 -0.98 17.67 0.63
CA ASN A 139 -1.13 18.55 -0.50
C ASN A 139 -0.32 17.92 -1.65
N VAL A 140 -1.02 17.41 -2.68
CA VAL A 140 -0.43 17.06 -3.98
C VAL A 140 0.43 18.21 -4.53
N LEU A 141 0.22 19.43 -4.00
CA LEU A 141 0.96 20.66 -4.29
C LEU A 141 2.37 20.75 -3.65
N GLU A 142 2.77 19.88 -2.72
CA GLU A 142 4.11 19.95 -2.07
C GLU A 142 5.07 18.83 -2.47
N ILE A 143 4.60 17.72 -3.06
CA ILE A 143 5.50 16.65 -3.50
C ILE A 143 6.25 17.15 -4.74
N GLN A 144 7.58 17.28 -4.63
CA GLN A 144 8.40 17.68 -5.76
C GLN A 144 8.65 16.49 -6.69
N LYS A 145 8.95 16.76 -7.96
CA LYS A 145 9.24 15.70 -8.95
C LYS A 145 10.46 14.87 -8.53
N SER A 146 11.45 15.49 -7.89
CA SER A 146 12.60 14.82 -7.30
C SER A 146 12.21 13.80 -6.22
N ASP A 147 11.19 14.11 -5.40
CA ASP A 147 10.68 13.19 -4.39
C ASP A 147 9.96 12.01 -5.03
N VAL A 148 9.16 12.27 -6.07
CA VAL A 148 8.47 11.23 -6.84
C VAL A 148 9.47 10.24 -7.41
N ILE A 149 10.52 10.74 -8.08
CA ILE A 149 11.55 9.88 -8.68
C ILE A 149 12.32 9.12 -7.61
N ARG A 150 12.72 9.78 -6.52
CA ARG A 150 13.45 9.14 -5.42
C ARG A 150 12.64 7.99 -4.83
N ARG A 151 11.36 8.23 -4.54
CA ARG A 151 10.46 7.21 -4.00
C ARG A 151 10.20 6.09 -5.01
N PHE A 152 9.97 6.42 -6.28
CA PHE A 152 9.77 5.45 -7.35
C PHE A 152 10.97 4.51 -7.48
N ILE A 153 12.20 5.05 -7.58
CA ILE A 153 13.42 4.24 -7.71
C ILE A 153 13.62 3.37 -6.47
N LYS A 154 13.32 3.88 -5.28
CA LYS A 154 13.42 3.10 -4.05
C LYS A 154 12.51 1.89 -4.07
N VAL A 155 11.24 2.10 -4.41
CA VAL A 155 10.27 1.02 -4.54
C VAL A 155 10.69 0.04 -5.64
N LEU A 156 11.27 0.53 -6.73
CA LEU A 156 11.78 -0.30 -7.82
C LEU A 156 12.94 -1.21 -7.35
N ILE A 157 13.89 -0.68 -6.57
CA ILE A 157 14.97 -1.47 -5.96
C ILE A 157 14.40 -2.53 -5.03
N GLU A 158 13.50 -2.15 -4.12
CA GLU A 158 12.85 -3.07 -3.17
C GLU A 158 12.10 -4.20 -3.91
N ALA A 159 11.41 -3.88 -5.01
CA ALA A 159 10.67 -4.86 -5.81
C ALA A 159 11.60 -5.85 -6.55
N VAL A 160 12.73 -5.37 -7.08
CA VAL A 160 13.75 -6.22 -7.73
C VAL A 160 14.47 -7.08 -6.69
N GLU A 161 14.81 -6.51 -5.53
CA GLU A 161 15.51 -7.19 -4.44
C GLU A 161 14.72 -8.40 -3.95
N LYS A 162 13.39 -8.29 -3.81
CA LYS A 162 12.50 -9.41 -3.41
C LYS A 162 12.59 -10.64 -4.30
N GLN A 163 13.00 -10.48 -5.55
CA GLN A 163 13.09 -11.57 -6.54
C GLN A 163 14.54 -11.97 -6.86
N THR A 164 15.52 -11.23 -6.34
CA THR A 164 16.94 -11.36 -6.70
C THR A 164 17.83 -11.17 -5.46
N SER A 165 18.74 -10.20 -5.47
CA SER A 165 19.56 -9.78 -4.34
C SER A 165 19.73 -8.27 -4.37
N LYS A 166 20.00 -7.66 -3.21
CA LYS A 166 20.22 -6.21 -3.11
C LYS A 166 21.32 -5.70 -4.04
N SER A 167 22.44 -6.42 -4.13
CA SER A 167 23.55 -6.06 -5.01
C SER A 167 23.17 -6.13 -6.50
N PHE A 168 22.33 -7.09 -6.87
CA PHE A 168 21.80 -7.19 -8.22
C PHE A 168 20.83 -6.04 -8.50
N ALA A 169 19.90 -5.75 -7.59
CA ALA A 169 18.92 -4.67 -7.74
C ALA A 169 19.59 -3.31 -7.95
N LEU A 170 20.57 -2.96 -7.10
CA LEU A 170 21.32 -1.70 -7.21
C LEU A 170 22.10 -1.62 -8.52
N SER A 171 22.84 -2.66 -8.89
CA SER A 171 23.68 -2.64 -10.10
C SER A 171 22.86 -2.66 -11.39
N SER A 172 21.79 -3.44 -11.44
CA SER A 172 20.86 -3.52 -12.58
C SER A 172 20.13 -2.20 -12.82
N LEU A 173 19.57 -1.57 -11.78
CA LEU A 173 18.93 -0.26 -11.93
C LEU A 173 19.92 0.81 -12.37
N GLN A 174 21.13 0.85 -11.78
CA GLN A 174 22.15 1.82 -12.19
C GLN A 174 22.55 1.63 -13.66
N GLN A 175 22.68 0.38 -14.12
CA GLN A 175 22.94 0.08 -15.53
C GLN A 175 21.80 0.54 -16.43
N ASN A 176 20.54 0.30 -16.05
CA ASN A 176 19.37 0.73 -16.81
C ASN A 176 19.29 2.26 -16.90
N ILE A 177 19.52 2.98 -15.80
CA ILE A 177 19.57 4.45 -15.78
C ILE A 177 20.69 4.96 -16.70
N ASN A 178 21.90 4.38 -16.59
CA ASN A 178 23.04 4.77 -17.43
C ASN A 178 22.77 4.51 -18.92
N LYS A 179 22.10 3.40 -19.26
CA LYS A 179 21.71 3.04 -20.63
C LYS A 179 20.72 4.04 -21.22
N LEU A 180 19.81 4.57 -20.40
CA LEU A 180 18.77 5.53 -20.81
C LEU A 180 19.26 6.98 -20.83
N ASN A 181 20.39 7.28 -20.18
CA ASN A 181 20.94 8.64 -20.08
C ASN A 181 21.15 9.36 -21.42
N PRO A 182 21.56 8.71 -22.53
CA PRO A 182 21.66 9.38 -23.84
C PRO A 182 20.32 9.89 -24.38
N GLN A 183 19.21 9.23 -24.01
CA GLN A 183 17.85 9.61 -24.42
C GLN A 183 17.21 10.60 -23.42
N HIS A 184 17.62 10.54 -22.16
CA HIS A 184 17.11 11.36 -21.07
C HIS A 184 18.29 11.92 -20.23
N PRO A 185 18.96 12.99 -20.69
CA PRO A 185 20.20 13.47 -20.06
C PRO A 185 20.06 13.89 -18.59
N PHE A 186 18.86 14.26 -18.15
CA PHE A 186 18.61 14.61 -16.75
C PHE A 186 18.73 13.41 -15.80
N LEU A 187 18.75 12.16 -16.31
CA LEU A 187 18.98 10.96 -15.51
C LEU A 187 20.36 10.95 -14.84
N SER A 188 21.34 11.71 -15.34
CA SER A 188 22.62 11.92 -14.65
C SER A 188 22.48 12.60 -13.28
N SER A 189 21.32 13.18 -13.00
CA SER A 189 20.97 13.82 -11.73
C SER A 189 20.49 12.82 -10.67
N ILE A 190 20.45 11.53 -11.00
CA ILE A 190 20.05 10.43 -10.14
C ILE A 190 21.28 9.58 -9.81
N ILE A 191 21.55 9.42 -8.52
CA ILE A 191 22.69 8.65 -8.01
C ILE A 191 22.15 7.55 -7.11
N ILE A 192 22.47 6.29 -7.43
CA ILE A 192 22.17 5.13 -6.58
C ILE A 192 23.46 4.73 -5.85
N ASN A 193 23.45 4.84 -4.53
CA ASN A 193 24.58 4.51 -3.67
C ASN A 193 24.40 3.15 -3.02
N ASP A 194 25.47 2.36 -2.94
CA ASP A 194 25.51 1.19 -2.06
C ASP A 194 25.96 1.63 -0.66
N VAL A 195 24.97 1.82 0.22
CA VAL A 195 25.16 2.24 1.62
C VAL A 195 26.04 1.29 2.44
N ARG A 196 26.32 0.06 1.96
CA ARG A 196 27.31 -0.84 2.60
C ARG A 196 28.73 -0.30 2.53
N TYR A 197 29.02 0.56 1.55
CA TYR A 197 30.35 1.13 1.33
C TYR A 197 30.41 2.64 1.64
N THR A 198 29.28 3.25 1.96
CA THR A 198 29.13 4.71 2.14
C THR A 198 28.30 5.01 3.39
N LEU A 199 28.93 4.88 4.56
CA LEU A 199 28.34 5.20 5.87
C LEU A 199 27.80 6.63 5.89
N GLY A 200 26.49 6.77 6.13
CA GLY A 200 25.81 8.06 6.25
C GLY A 200 25.31 8.69 4.95
N SER A 201 25.43 8.01 3.81
CA SER A 201 24.84 8.49 2.54
C SER A 201 23.40 7.99 2.35
N GLU A 202 22.59 8.75 1.62
CA GLU A 202 21.29 8.26 1.16
C GLU A 202 21.48 7.25 0.02
N GLU A 203 20.74 6.15 0.07
CA GLU A 203 20.76 5.08 -0.96
C GLU A 203 20.39 5.60 -2.35
N ILE A 204 19.54 6.62 -2.43
CA ILE A 204 19.15 7.27 -3.70
C ILE A 204 19.16 8.76 -3.49
N VAL A 205 20.00 9.45 -4.25
CA VAL A 205 20.06 10.91 -4.30
C VAL A 205 19.52 11.38 -5.64
N VAL A 206 18.54 12.28 -5.60
CA VAL A 206 17.94 12.90 -6.78
C VAL A 206 18.12 14.41 -6.63
N GLN A 207 18.86 15.03 -7.56
CA GLN A 207 19.09 16.47 -7.51
C GLN A 207 17.81 17.26 -7.85
N GLU A 208 17.67 18.46 -7.27
CA GLU A 208 16.46 19.28 -7.40
C GLU A 208 16.25 19.86 -8.80
N ASN A 209 17.27 19.88 -9.66
CA ASN A 209 17.16 20.33 -11.05
C ASN A 209 16.09 19.56 -11.83
N ILE A 210 15.81 18.31 -11.44
CA ILE A 210 14.73 17.48 -11.98
C ILE A 210 13.35 18.13 -11.85
N ASN A 211 13.14 18.99 -10.85
CA ASN A 211 11.86 19.66 -10.64
C ASN A 211 11.50 20.63 -11.78
N SER A 212 12.49 21.10 -12.54
CA SER A 212 12.31 21.98 -13.69
C SER A 212 12.02 21.26 -15.01
N ILE A 213 12.16 19.93 -15.05
CA ILE A 213 11.97 19.13 -16.27
C ILE A 213 10.48 18.99 -16.59
N ASP A 214 10.12 18.96 -17.87
CA ASP A 214 8.75 18.73 -18.32
C ASP A 214 8.18 17.39 -17.80
N ASN A 215 6.89 17.39 -17.45
CA ASN A 215 6.23 16.22 -16.88
C ASN A 215 6.21 15.02 -17.85
N LEU A 216 6.01 15.25 -19.14
CA LEU A 216 5.94 14.18 -20.13
C LEU A 216 7.34 13.59 -20.39
N ASP A 217 8.38 14.42 -20.41
CA ASP A 217 9.75 13.94 -20.56
C ASP A 217 10.19 13.10 -19.36
N LEU A 218 9.83 13.54 -18.15
CA LEU A 218 10.01 12.75 -16.93
C LEU A 218 9.22 11.44 -16.98
N GLY A 219 7.96 11.49 -17.40
CA GLY A 219 7.13 10.31 -17.52
C GLY A 219 7.70 9.29 -18.49
N ARG A 220 8.16 9.73 -19.65
CA ARG A 220 8.85 8.87 -20.63
C ARG A 220 10.08 8.20 -20.02
N ALA A 221 10.92 8.95 -19.30
CA ALA A 221 12.10 8.38 -18.66
C ALA A 221 11.73 7.35 -17.58
N ILE A 222 10.74 7.64 -16.73
CA ILE A 222 10.25 6.72 -15.70
C ILE A 222 9.66 5.46 -16.34
N THR A 223 8.85 5.59 -17.39
CA THR A 223 8.31 4.46 -18.15
C THR A 223 9.42 3.63 -18.78
N SER A 224 10.46 4.25 -19.35
CA SER A 224 11.62 3.53 -19.89
C SER A 224 12.42 2.80 -18.81
N ILE A 225 12.60 3.40 -17.63
CA ILE A 225 13.27 2.74 -16.49
C ILE A 225 12.45 1.53 -16.04
N LEU A 226 11.13 1.69 -15.90
CA LEU A 226 10.23 0.61 -15.55
C LEU A 226 10.31 -0.53 -16.58
N PHE A 227 10.24 -0.18 -17.87
CA PHE A 227 10.32 -1.11 -18.99
C PHE A 227 11.61 -1.93 -18.97
N GLU A 228 12.77 -1.28 -18.93
CA GLU A 228 14.06 -1.97 -18.96
C GLU A 228 14.27 -2.85 -17.72
N THR A 229 13.78 -2.40 -16.56
CA THR A 229 13.86 -3.17 -15.31
C THR A 229 12.96 -4.40 -15.36
N ASP A 230 11.71 -4.25 -15.81
CA ASP A 230 10.77 -5.37 -15.92
C ASP A 230 11.27 -6.40 -16.95
N LYS A 231 11.77 -5.92 -18.10
CA LYS A 231 12.39 -6.77 -19.12
C LYS A 231 13.57 -7.56 -18.56
N THR A 232 14.47 -6.91 -17.84
CA THR A 232 15.64 -7.58 -17.23
C THR A 232 15.21 -8.72 -16.30
N LEU A 233 14.13 -8.53 -15.54
CA LEU A 233 13.58 -9.57 -14.67
C LEU A 233 12.93 -10.71 -15.46
N ILE A 234 12.17 -10.40 -16.50
CA ILE A 234 11.54 -11.40 -17.37
C ILE A 234 12.60 -12.25 -18.07
N ASP A 235 13.67 -11.64 -18.58
CA ASP A 235 14.80 -12.33 -19.21
C ASP A 235 15.52 -13.28 -18.22
N LEU A 236 15.42 -13.02 -16.92
CA LEU A 236 15.90 -13.89 -15.83
C LEU A 236 14.85 -14.92 -15.35
N GLY A 237 13.70 -15.02 -16.00
CA GLY A 237 12.60 -15.91 -15.61
C GLY A 237 11.87 -15.47 -14.32
N ARG A 238 11.87 -14.17 -14.00
CA ARG A 238 11.21 -13.60 -12.82
C ARG A 238 9.86 -12.98 -13.16
N ASN A 239 9.08 -12.67 -12.13
CA ASN A 239 7.75 -12.06 -12.30
C ASN A 239 7.86 -10.55 -12.51
N SER A 240 6.85 -9.99 -13.18
CA SER A 240 6.76 -8.54 -13.36
C SER A 240 6.66 -7.80 -12.03
N ILE A 241 7.30 -6.63 -11.95
CA ILE A 241 7.31 -5.76 -10.76
C ILE A 241 6.17 -4.75 -10.72
N ALA A 242 5.33 -4.67 -11.75
CA ALA A 242 4.27 -3.66 -11.82
C ALA A 242 3.29 -3.70 -10.64
N GLY A 243 2.83 -4.90 -10.26
CA GLY A 243 1.94 -5.08 -9.11
C GLY A 243 2.62 -4.72 -7.78
N GLU A 244 3.92 -5.01 -7.66
CA GLU A 244 4.70 -4.69 -6.48
C GLU A 244 4.85 -3.18 -6.30
N ILE A 245 5.13 -2.47 -7.39
CA ILE A 245 5.23 -1.01 -7.42
C ILE A 245 3.90 -0.36 -7.02
N LYS A 246 2.79 -0.81 -7.58
CA LYS A 246 1.45 -0.31 -7.24
C LYS A 246 1.11 -0.51 -5.76
N THR A 247 1.60 -1.59 -5.15
CA THR A 247 1.34 -1.91 -3.75
C THR A 247 2.17 -1.05 -2.79
N HIS A 248 3.38 -0.64 -3.19
CA HIS A 248 4.34 0.04 -2.29
C HIS A 248 4.41 1.57 -2.49
N LEU A 249 3.88 2.07 -3.60
CA LEU A 249 3.64 3.50 -3.78
C LEU A 249 2.32 3.89 -3.14
N THR A 250 2.32 5.04 -2.45
CA THR A 250 1.07 5.61 -1.95
C THR A 250 0.29 6.24 -3.10
N TYR A 251 -1.01 6.50 -2.87
CA TYR A 251 -1.90 7.07 -3.87
C TYR A 251 -1.37 8.38 -4.47
N GLU A 252 -0.74 9.22 -3.65
CA GLU A 252 -0.21 10.52 -4.07
C GLU A 252 0.91 10.37 -5.10
N TYR A 253 1.86 9.47 -4.85
CA TYR A 253 2.93 9.16 -5.80
C TYR A 253 2.37 8.53 -7.08
N LEU A 254 1.38 7.65 -6.97
CA LEU A 254 0.71 7.06 -8.14
C LEU A 254 -0.03 8.11 -8.97
N SER A 255 -0.69 9.08 -8.32
CA SER A 255 -1.37 10.19 -8.99
C SER A 255 -0.38 11.07 -9.74
N MET A 256 0.74 11.44 -9.11
CA MET A 256 1.77 12.24 -9.76
C MET A 256 2.43 11.51 -10.93
N LEU A 257 2.71 10.22 -10.79
CA LEU A 257 3.20 9.39 -11.90
C LEU A 257 2.21 9.41 -13.07
N LYS A 258 0.91 9.31 -12.77
CA LYS A 258 -0.15 9.40 -13.79
C LYS A 258 -0.20 10.78 -14.45
N GLU A 259 -0.04 11.86 -13.69
CA GLU A 259 0.05 13.23 -14.22
C GLU A 259 1.29 13.45 -15.11
N MET A 260 2.38 12.72 -14.84
CA MET A 260 3.57 12.66 -15.70
C MET A 260 3.34 11.78 -16.95
N GLY A 261 2.20 11.07 -17.06
CA GLY A 261 1.92 10.16 -18.16
C GLY A 261 2.53 8.76 -17.99
N VAL A 262 3.00 8.43 -16.79
CA VAL A 262 3.54 7.10 -16.47
C VAL A 262 2.39 6.12 -16.30
N THR A 263 2.44 5.03 -17.07
CA THR A 263 1.53 3.89 -16.92
C THR A 263 2.31 2.72 -16.35
N ILE A 264 1.93 2.27 -15.14
CA ILE A 264 2.51 1.06 -14.52
C ILE A 264 1.64 -0.12 -14.93
N THR A 265 2.14 -0.96 -15.82
CA THR A 265 1.47 -2.19 -16.30
C THR A 265 2.46 -3.33 -16.27
N SER A 266 2.01 -4.53 -15.92
CA SER A 266 2.90 -5.70 -15.97
C SER A 266 3.31 -5.97 -17.42
N GLN A 267 4.59 -5.83 -17.74
CA GLN A 267 5.11 -6.16 -19.05
C GLN A 267 5.35 -7.67 -19.17
N GLY A 268 5.43 -8.16 -20.41
CA GLY A 268 5.79 -9.56 -20.72
C GLY A 268 4.66 -10.57 -20.65
N ILE A 269 3.51 -10.22 -20.08
CA ILE A 269 2.32 -11.08 -20.11
C ILE A 269 1.43 -10.65 -21.27
N GLY A 270 1.64 -11.27 -22.42
CA GLY A 270 0.75 -11.15 -23.56
C GLY A 270 -0.65 -11.68 -23.24
N PHE A 271 -1.67 -11.18 -23.93
CA PHE A 271 -3.02 -11.74 -23.89
C PHE A 271 -3.02 -13.22 -24.23
N THR A 272 -2.12 -13.69 -25.11
CA THR A 272 -1.89 -15.11 -25.38
C THR A 272 -1.68 -15.90 -24.08
N ALA A 273 -0.77 -15.43 -23.23
CA ALA A 273 -0.47 -16.08 -21.96
C ALA A 273 -1.62 -15.93 -20.95
N VAL A 274 -2.27 -14.76 -20.89
CA VAL A 274 -3.45 -14.55 -20.03
C VAL A 274 -4.57 -15.54 -20.38
N PHE A 275 -5.01 -15.58 -21.64
CA PHE A 275 -6.10 -16.45 -22.07
C PHE A 275 -5.75 -17.92 -21.88
N THR A 276 -4.49 -18.30 -22.14
CA THR A 276 -4.01 -19.67 -21.91
C THR A 276 -4.20 -20.06 -20.45
N HIS A 277 -3.74 -19.24 -19.51
CA HIS A 277 -3.85 -19.56 -18.09
C HIS A 277 -5.27 -19.43 -17.55
N VAL A 278 -6.07 -18.47 -18.04
CA VAL A 278 -7.50 -18.38 -17.70
C VAL A 278 -8.21 -19.68 -18.08
N ILE A 279 -8.03 -20.16 -19.32
CA ILE A 279 -8.65 -21.38 -19.84
C ILE A 279 -8.15 -22.61 -19.08
N LYS A 280 -6.84 -22.69 -18.84
CA LYS A 280 -6.22 -23.76 -18.06
C LYS A 280 -6.87 -23.86 -16.67
N THR A 281 -6.94 -22.74 -15.95
CA THR A 281 -7.56 -22.67 -14.62
C THR A 281 -9.03 -23.04 -14.65
N MET A 282 -9.78 -22.66 -15.69
CA MET A 282 -11.18 -23.07 -15.87
C MET A 282 -11.31 -24.59 -16.04
N ILE A 283 -10.49 -25.21 -16.88
CA ILE A 283 -10.48 -26.67 -17.08
C ILE A 283 -10.16 -27.37 -15.76
N ASP A 284 -9.13 -26.91 -15.04
CA ASP A 284 -8.69 -27.52 -13.79
C ASP A 284 -9.81 -27.49 -12.73
N ILE A 285 -10.52 -26.36 -12.58
CA ILE A 285 -11.61 -26.23 -11.59
C ILE A 285 -12.81 -27.08 -11.97
N ILE A 286 -13.24 -27.06 -13.24
CA ILE A 286 -14.39 -27.86 -13.69
C ILE A 286 -14.04 -29.37 -13.59
N GLY A 287 -12.79 -29.73 -13.92
CA GLY A 287 -12.25 -31.07 -13.83
C GLY A 287 -12.16 -31.63 -12.40
N GLN A 288 -12.15 -30.79 -11.37
CA GLN A 288 -12.23 -31.27 -9.98
C GLN A 288 -13.59 -31.90 -9.65
N SER A 289 -14.66 -31.45 -10.32
CA SER A 289 -16.04 -31.91 -10.10
C SER A 289 -16.53 -32.93 -11.14
N SER A 290 -15.74 -33.19 -12.19
CA SER A 290 -16.15 -33.96 -13.37
C SER A 290 -14.94 -34.65 -14.01
N SER A 291 -15.08 -35.18 -15.23
CA SER A 291 -13.91 -35.66 -15.98
C SER A 291 -13.25 -34.51 -16.72
N GLU A 292 -11.94 -34.57 -16.90
CA GLU A 292 -11.18 -33.54 -17.62
C GLU A 292 -11.64 -33.40 -19.09
N ASN A 293 -11.98 -34.51 -19.76
CA ASN A 293 -12.59 -34.48 -21.08
C ASN A 293 -13.92 -33.72 -21.10
N TYR A 294 -14.72 -33.85 -20.05
CA TYR A 294 -15.96 -33.09 -19.90
C TYR A 294 -15.66 -31.61 -19.66
N ALA A 295 -14.67 -31.28 -18.83
CA ALA A 295 -14.22 -29.90 -18.61
C ALA A 295 -13.75 -29.24 -19.92
N ILE A 296 -12.96 -29.93 -20.74
CA ILE A 296 -12.53 -29.46 -22.06
C ILE A 296 -13.72 -29.17 -22.98
N LEU A 297 -14.68 -30.09 -23.06
CA LEU A 297 -15.89 -29.92 -23.88
C LEU A 297 -16.71 -28.72 -23.43
N ILE A 298 -16.87 -28.54 -22.12
CA ILE A 298 -17.58 -27.41 -21.53
C ILE A 298 -16.89 -26.09 -21.86
N VAL A 299 -15.58 -25.99 -21.62
CA VAL A 299 -14.83 -24.76 -21.84
C VAL A 299 -14.81 -24.38 -23.33
N ASN A 300 -14.66 -25.36 -24.23
CA ASN A 300 -14.82 -25.15 -25.67
C ASN A 300 -16.22 -24.63 -26.02
N SER A 301 -17.28 -25.21 -25.45
CA SER A 301 -18.66 -24.74 -25.66
C SER A 301 -18.83 -23.27 -25.24
N PHE A 302 -18.25 -22.87 -24.10
CA PHE A 302 -18.30 -21.48 -23.65
C PHE A 302 -17.55 -20.53 -24.57
N LEU A 303 -16.35 -20.90 -25.03
CA LEU A 303 -15.61 -20.12 -26.03
C LEU A 303 -16.46 -19.90 -27.29
N ARG A 304 -17.11 -20.94 -27.81
CA ARG A 304 -18.00 -20.84 -28.99
C ARG A 304 -19.23 -19.97 -28.73
N LYS A 305 -19.80 -20.01 -27.52
CA LYS A 305 -20.97 -19.19 -27.18
C LYS A 305 -20.68 -17.69 -27.26
N ILE A 306 -19.45 -17.27 -26.95
CA ILE A 306 -19.08 -15.85 -26.89
C ILE A 306 -18.26 -15.36 -28.09
N GLU A 307 -17.77 -16.25 -28.96
CA GLU A 307 -16.94 -15.90 -30.13
C GLU A 307 -17.66 -14.99 -31.14
N THR A 308 -18.99 -14.94 -31.10
CA THR A 308 -19.81 -14.03 -31.93
C THR A 308 -19.67 -12.57 -31.53
N LYS A 309 -19.28 -12.30 -30.28
CA LYS A 309 -19.02 -10.95 -29.76
C LYS A 309 -17.53 -10.59 -29.79
N PHE A 310 -16.67 -11.60 -29.73
CA PHE A 310 -15.21 -11.45 -29.68
C PHE A 310 -14.56 -12.40 -30.67
N ASP A 311 -14.39 -11.96 -31.92
CA ASP A 311 -13.94 -12.80 -33.03
C ASP A 311 -12.57 -13.47 -32.78
N PHE A 312 -11.69 -12.84 -32.00
CA PHE A 312 -10.38 -13.41 -31.67
C PHE A 312 -10.46 -14.73 -30.89
N LEU A 313 -11.57 -14.99 -30.19
CA LEU A 313 -11.78 -16.25 -29.47
C LEU A 313 -11.93 -17.44 -30.42
N ARG A 314 -12.29 -17.21 -31.69
CA ARG A 314 -12.30 -18.25 -32.73
C ARG A 314 -10.92 -18.84 -32.96
N LEU A 315 -9.87 -18.10 -32.62
CA LEU A 315 -8.48 -18.52 -32.76
C LEU A 315 -8.06 -19.47 -31.63
N ILE A 316 -8.87 -19.64 -30.60
CA ILE A 316 -8.55 -20.46 -29.43
C ILE A 316 -9.27 -21.81 -29.54
N HIS A 317 -8.50 -22.89 -29.43
CA HIS A 317 -8.99 -24.26 -29.47
C HIS A 317 -8.36 -25.08 -28.35
N ILE A 318 -9.14 -25.97 -27.76
CA ILE A 318 -8.65 -26.90 -26.74
C ILE A 318 -8.82 -28.31 -27.29
N GLU A 319 -7.72 -29.05 -27.40
CA GLU A 319 -7.70 -30.41 -27.91
C GLU A 319 -7.13 -31.38 -26.86
N PRO A 320 -7.63 -32.63 -26.79
CA PRO A 320 -6.98 -33.67 -26.01
C PRO A 320 -5.55 -33.89 -26.50
N SER A 321 -4.58 -33.95 -25.60
CA SER A 321 -3.20 -34.19 -25.97
C SER A 321 -2.99 -35.66 -26.33
N THR A 322 -2.13 -35.89 -27.31
CA THR A 322 -1.71 -37.23 -27.75
C THR A 322 -0.45 -37.71 -27.04
N LYS A 323 0.15 -36.87 -26.19
CA LYS A 323 1.38 -37.18 -25.43
C LYS A 323 1.03 -37.70 -24.04
N LEU A 324 1.81 -38.66 -23.53
CA LEU A 324 1.59 -39.31 -22.24
C LEU A 324 1.68 -38.37 -21.01
N ASP A 325 2.36 -37.22 -21.14
CA ASP A 325 2.65 -36.31 -20.01
C ASP A 325 1.80 -35.03 -19.99
N GLU A 326 0.99 -34.77 -21.03
CA GLU A 326 0.08 -33.62 -21.09
C GLU A 326 -1.31 -34.14 -21.44
N MET A 327 -2.35 -33.70 -20.72
CA MET A 327 -3.73 -34.17 -20.93
C MET A 327 -4.46 -33.39 -22.04
N TYR A 328 -4.12 -32.11 -22.26
CA TYR A 328 -4.67 -31.26 -23.31
C TYR A 328 -3.68 -30.23 -23.83
N HIS A 329 -3.98 -29.68 -25.01
CA HIS A 329 -3.30 -28.53 -25.60
C HIS A 329 -4.27 -27.38 -25.80
N ILE A 330 -3.87 -26.18 -25.37
CA ILE A 330 -4.55 -24.93 -25.71
C ILE A 330 -3.82 -24.35 -26.91
N ILE A 331 -4.45 -24.43 -28.08
CA ILE A 331 -3.91 -23.96 -29.35
C ILE A 331 -4.48 -22.57 -29.63
N ILE A 332 -3.61 -21.61 -29.89
CA ILE A 332 -3.98 -20.24 -30.26
C ILE A 332 -3.46 -19.99 -31.69
N GLY A 333 -4.35 -20.09 -32.67
CA GLY A 333 -4.07 -20.09 -34.11
C GLY A 333 -3.76 -18.72 -34.73
N GLY A 334 -3.47 -17.70 -33.92
CA GLY A 334 -3.16 -16.35 -34.41
C GLY A 334 -2.64 -15.43 -33.33
N ASN A 335 -2.29 -14.20 -33.70
CA ASN A 335 -1.78 -13.21 -32.76
C ASN A 335 -2.93 -12.55 -32.00
N ILE A 336 -3.21 -13.04 -30.78
CA ILE A 336 -4.17 -12.39 -29.88
C ILE A 336 -3.54 -11.30 -29.01
N ASP A 337 -2.21 -11.13 -29.03
CA ASP A 337 -1.53 -10.06 -28.29
C ASP A 337 -1.77 -8.66 -28.90
N GLY A 338 -2.30 -8.60 -30.12
CA GLY A 338 -2.68 -7.36 -30.80
C GLY A 338 -4.10 -6.86 -30.52
N ILE A 339 -4.91 -7.56 -29.71
CA ILE A 339 -6.29 -7.13 -29.41
C ILE A 339 -6.30 -5.92 -28.48
N SER A 340 -7.44 -5.20 -28.43
CA SER A 340 -7.58 -4.09 -27.49
C SER A 340 -7.72 -4.63 -26.05
N GLU A 341 -7.15 -3.92 -25.08
CA GLU A 341 -7.30 -4.27 -23.66
C GLU A 341 -8.77 -4.29 -23.23
N THR A 342 -9.61 -3.44 -23.85
CA THR A 342 -11.05 -3.40 -23.58
C THR A 342 -11.76 -4.68 -24.02
N ASP A 343 -11.38 -5.23 -25.19
CA ASP A 343 -11.95 -6.48 -25.69
C ASP A 343 -11.45 -7.67 -24.88
N ALA A 344 -10.15 -7.69 -24.53
CA ALA A 344 -9.58 -8.71 -23.65
C ALA A 344 -10.31 -8.75 -22.30
N ARG A 345 -10.46 -7.59 -21.64
CA ARG A 345 -11.21 -7.43 -20.39
C ARG A 345 -12.63 -7.96 -20.48
N ARG A 346 -13.39 -7.51 -21.50
CA ARG A 346 -14.79 -7.89 -21.68
C ARG A 346 -14.95 -9.39 -21.97
N ALA A 347 -14.06 -9.96 -22.78
CA ALA A 347 -14.08 -11.38 -23.10
C ALA A 347 -13.81 -12.24 -21.86
N ILE A 348 -12.80 -11.91 -21.05
CA ILE A 348 -12.50 -12.64 -19.81
C ILE A 348 -13.67 -12.54 -18.82
N GLN A 349 -14.21 -11.34 -18.63
CA GLN A 349 -15.37 -11.15 -17.76
C GLN A 349 -16.55 -12.01 -18.22
N GLN A 350 -16.88 -11.97 -19.51
CA GLN A 350 -18.01 -12.72 -20.05
C GLN A 350 -17.77 -14.24 -20.05
N LEU A 351 -16.52 -14.70 -20.18
CA LEU A 351 -16.17 -16.13 -20.01
C LEU A 351 -16.52 -16.60 -18.60
N LEU A 352 -16.04 -15.88 -17.58
CA LEU A 352 -16.26 -16.24 -16.18
C LEU A 352 -17.75 -16.21 -15.83
N GLU A 353 -18.46 -15.16 -16.23
CA GLU A 353 -19.92 -15.07 -16.04
C GLU A 353 -20.68 -16.21 -16.73
N THR A 354 -20.28 -16.57 -17.96
CA THR A 354 -20.93 -17.65 -18.71
C THR A 354 -20.73 -19.01 -18.03
N ILE A 355 -19.53 -19.27 -17.48
CA ILE A 355 -19.25 -20.49 -16.73
C ILE A 355 -20.12 -20.55 -15.49
N ILE A 356 -20.13 -19.49 -14.67
CA ILE A 356 -20.90 -19.44 -13.43
C ILE A 356 -22.38 -19.74 -13.69
N GLN A 357 -22.96 -19.12 -14.71
CA GLN A 357 -24.36 -19.35 -15.11
C GLN A 357 -24.65 -20.78 -15.58
N SER A 358 -23.63 -21.50 -16.02
CA SER A 358 -23.76 -22.84 -16.61
C SER A 358 -23.35 -23.94 -15.64
N LEU A 359 -22.70 -23.60 -14.53
CA LEU A 359 -22.38 -24.50 -13.43
C LEU A 359 -23.58 -24.56 -12.46
N GLY A 360 -23.82 -25.72 -11.84
CA GLY A 360 -24.85 -25.84 -10.81
C GLY A 360 -24.48 -25.07 -9.54
N GLU A 361 -25.50 -24.73 -8.72
CA GLU A 361 -25.38 -23.86 -7.53
C GLU A 361 -24.22 -24.21 -6.58
N ASN A 362 -23.89 -25.49 -6.44
CA ASN A 362 -22.82 -25.92 -5.54
C ASN A 362 -21.41 -25.58 -6.05
N ILE A 363 -21.20 -25.50 -7.36
CA ILE A 363 -19.88 -25.22 -7.95
C ILE A 363 -19.75 -23.72 -8.24
N SER A 364 -20.87 -23.06 -8.56
CA SER A 364 -20.89 -21.63 -8.90
C SER A 364 -20.46 -20.75 -7.72
N ASN A 365 -20.99 -21.01 -6.51
CA ASN A 365 -20.79 -20.19 -5.31
C ASN A 365 -19.32 -20.02 -4.87
N GLU A 366 -18.45 -20.99 -5.17
CA GLU A 366 -17.02 -20.92 -4.83
C GLU A 366 -16.12 -20.77 -6.06
N PHE A 367 -16.69 -20.72 -7.27
CA PHE A 367 -15.92 -20.76 -8.51
C PHE A 367 -14.92 -19.61 -8.62
N ILE A 368 -15.34 -18.36 -8.37
CA ILE A 368 -14.44 -17.19 -8.48
C ILE A 368 -13.33 -17.26 -7.43
N GLN A 369 -13.63 -17.71 -6.22
CA GLN A 369 -12.61 -17.81 -5.18
C GLN A 369 -11.59 -18.91 -5.51
N ASN A 370 -12.05 -20.06 -6.02
CA ASN A 370 -11.19 -21.13 -6.51
C ASN A 370 -10.37 -20.66 -7.72
N PHE A 371 -10.98 -19.91 -8.65
CA PHE A 371 -10.30 -19.32 -9.79
C PHE A 371 -9.15 -18.39 -9.36
N LYS A 372 -9.40 -17.48 -8.42
CA LYS A 372 -8.37 -16.57 -7.89
C LYS A 372 -7.25 -17.32 -7.17
N ASN A 373 -7.58 -18.38 -6.43
CA ASN A 373 -6.61 -19.19 -5.70
C ASN A 373 -5.76 -20.06 -6.62
N SER A 374 -6.32 -20.55 -7.73
CA SER A 374 -5.65 -21.45 -8.68
C SER A 374 -4.90 -20.73 -9.80
N LEU A 375 -5.29 -19.49 -10.14
CA LEU A 375 -4.61 -18.71 -11.17
C LEU A 375 -3.26 -18.17 -10.63
N GLU A 376 -2.18 -18.31 -11.40
CA GLU A 376 -0.89 -17.74 -10.97
C GLU A 376 -1.01 -16.22 -10.76
N LYS A 377 -0.43 -15.73 -9.66
CA LYS A 377 -0.54 -14.34 -9.20
C LYS A 377 -0.25 -13.31 -10.29
N LYS A 378 0.70 -13.59 -11.18
CA LYS A 378 1.08 -12.68 -12.28
C LYS A 378 -0.04 -12.47 -13.31
N TYR A 379 -0.82 -13.52 -13.62
CA TYR A 379 -1.98 -13.41 -14.52
C TYR A 379 -3.18 -12.81 -13.79
N LEU A 380 -3.38 -13.16 -12.52
CA LEU A 380 -4.44 -12.57 -11.71
C LEU A 380 -4.29 -11.04 -11.65
N VAL A 381 -3.09 -10.55 -11.32
CA VAL A 381 -2.78 -9.12 -11.30
C VAL A 381 -3.02 -8.51 -12.68
N LYS A 382 -2.56 -9.14 -13.77
CA LYS A 382 -2.80 -8.63 -15.13
C LYS A 382 -4.30 -8.50 -15.43
N ILE A 383 -5.12 -9.45 -15.00
CA ILE A 383 -6.58 -9.44 -15.19
C ILE A 383 -7.25 -8.31 -14.42
N GLU A 384 -6.84 -8.09 -13.17
CA GLU A 384 -7.33 -6.97 -12.37
C GLU A 384 -6.87 -5.62 -12.94
N GLU A 385 -5.65 -5.53 -13.45
CA GLU A 385 -5.12 -4.34 -14.13
C GLU A 385 -5.93 -3.98 -15.38
N MET A 386 -6.37 -4.99 -16.14
CA MET A 386 -7.28 -4.79 -17.28
C MET A 386 -8.66 -4.29 -16.83
N GLY A 387 -8.99 -4.29 -15.54
CA GLY A 387 -10.27 -3.82 -15.03
C GLY A 387 -11.36 -4.89 -14.98
N VAL A 388 -11.00 -6.18 -14.94
CA VAL A 388 -11.95 -7.25 -14.61
C VAL A 388 -12.18 -7.24 -13.09
N ASN A 389 -13.42 -6.98 -12.68
CA ASN A 389 -13.77 -6.89 -11.27
C ASN A 389 -14.40 -8.20 -10.79
N PHE A 390 -13.58 -9.07 -10.20
CA PHE A 390 -14.04 -10.36 -9.66
C PHE A 390 -15.15 -10.21 -8.62
N HIS A 391 -15.12 -9.16 -7.80
CA HIS A 391 -16.17 -8.92 -6.79
C HIS A 391 -17.52 -8.59 -7.41
N MET A 392 -17.54 -7.84 -8.52
CA MET A 392 -18.78 -7.58 -9.25
C MET A 392 -19.35 -8.84 -9.90
N ILE A 393 -18.50 -9.76 -10.34
CA ILE A 393 -18.92 -11.05 -10.90
C ILE A 393 -19.57 -11.91 -9.80
N GLU A 394 -18.95 -12.00 -8.61
CA GLU A 394 -19.51 -12.67 -7.43
C GLU A 394 -20.86 -12.06 -6.99
N LEU A 395 -20.95 -10.73 -6.96
CA LEU A 395 -22.19 -10.03 -6.59
C LEU A 395 -23.32 -10.29 -7.59
N HIS A 396 -23.02 -10.28 -8.89
CA HIS A 396 -24.01 -10.52 -9.94
C HIS A 396 -24.61 -11.93 -9.83
N GLU A 397 -23.80 -12.93 -9.49
CA GLU A 397 -24.27 -14.29 -9.19
C GLU A 397 -25.20 -14.31 -7.97
N SER A 398 -24.77 -13.70 -6.85
CA SER A 398 -25.56 -13.68 -5.61
C SER A 398 -26.92 -12.98 -5.74
N MET A 399 -27.07 -12.12 -6.75
CA MET A 399 -28.34 -11.46 -7.06
C MET A 399 -29.23 -12.32 -7.96
N LEU A 400 -28.66 -13.13 -8.85
CA LEU A 400 -29.43 -14.04 -9.72
C LEU A 400 -30.01 -15.21 -8.92
N THR A 401 -29.26 -15.78 -7.96
CA THR A 401 -29.69 -16.91 -7.12
C THR A 401 -30.75 -16.57 -6.07
N LYS A 402 -31.04 -15.28 -5.83
CA LYS A 402 -32.10 -14.82 -4.90
C LYS A 402 -33.45 -14.56 -5.56
N THR A 403 -33.57 -14.80 -6.86
CA THR A 403 -34.77 -14.48 -7.65
C THR A 403 -35.63 -15.71 -8.00
N GLU A 404 -35.25 -16.89 -7.53
CA GLU A 404 -36.07 -18.12 -7.50
C GLU A 404 -36.52 -18.40 -6.07
#